data_AF-A0A8T3WF50-F1
#
_entry.id   AF-A0A8T3WF50-F1
#
_cell.length_a   1.000
_cell.length_b   1.000
_cell.length_c   1.000
_cell.angle_alpha   90.00
_cell.angle_beta   90.00
_cell.angle_gamma   90.00
#
_symmetry.space_group_name_H-M   'P 1'
#
loop_
_entity.id
_entity.type
_entity.pdbx_description
1 polymer ?
#
loop_
_entity_poly.entity_id
_entity_poly.type
_entity_poly.pdbx_seq_one_letter_code
_entity_poly.pdbx_strand_id
1 'polypeptide(L)'
;MLVLIFAIIGLIVSLYTFHIENSLKKNKDYRSICDFSIRISCSRAISSRYGRFFGIHNSILGITLYVAIIMLFVFNLNYMVLYLSLIAVIGSLFFAYLQYNMRTFCLICTLTYLINIILLIVSLSLN
;
A
#
# COMPACT_ATOMS: atom_id res chain seq x y z
N MET A 1 -8.42 -11.38 -15.08
CA MET A 1 -9.35 -10.25 -14.88
C MET A 1 -9.33 -9.73 -13.44
N LEU A 2 -9.50 -10.58 -12.41
CA LEU A 2 -9.47 -10.14 -11.00
C LEU A 2 -8.16 -9.46 -10.58
N VAL A 3 -6.99 -9.93 -11.05
CA VAL A 3 -5.69 -9.27 -10.77
C VAL A 3 -5.70 -7.80 -11.17
N LEU A 4 -6.18 -7.46 -12.38
CA LEU A 4 -6.25 -6.08 -12.84
C LEU A 4 -7.14 -5.23 -11.95
N ILE A 5 -8.31 -5.74 -11.56
CA ILE A 5 -9.25 -5.01 -10.70
C ILE A 5 -8.58 -4.66 -9.37
N PHE A 6 -8.00 -5.63 -8.68
CA PHE A 6 -7.36 -5.39 -7.39
C PHE A 6 -6.08 -4.57 -7.50
N ALA A 7 -5.30 -4.72 -8.57
CA ALA A 7 -4.12 -3.90 -8.80
C ALA A 7 -4.48 -2.44 -9.09
N ILE A 8 -5.55 -2.18 -9.85
CA ILE A 8 -6.07 -0.82 -10.07
C ILE A 8 -6.58 -0.20 -8.77
N ILE A 9 -7.32 -0.96 -7.95
CA ILE A 9 -7.75 -0.48 -6.63
C ILE A 9 -6.52 -0.14 -5.77
N GLY A 10 -5.53 -1.02 -5.73
CA GLY A 10 -4.27 -0.79 -5.01
C GLY A 10 -3.52 0.46 -5.50
N LEU A 11 -3.50 0.69 -6.82
CA LEU A 11 -2.91 1.89 -7.42
C LEU A 11 -3.65 3.16 -6.98
N ILE A 12 -4.98 3.16 -7.00
CA ILE A 12 -5.81 4.30 -6.54
C ILE A 12 -5.53 4.60 -5.06
N VAL A 13 -5.48 3.57 -4.22
CA VAL A 13 -5.18 3.70 -2.78
C VAL A 13 -3.77 4.28 -2.57
N SER A 14 -2.79 3.86 -3.37
CA SER A 14 -1.42 4.36 -3.30
C SER A 14 -1.30 5.81 -3.76
N LEU A 15 -2.03 6.18 -4.82
CA LEU A 15 -2.13 7.57 -5.28
C LEU A 15 -2.79 8.48 -4.24
N TYR A 16 -3.81 7.99 -3.54
CA TYR A 16 -4.43 8.74 -2.44
C TYR A 16 -3.46 8.90 -1.26
N THR A 17 -2.67 7.87 -0.95
CA THR A 17 -1.59 7.96 0.06
C THR A 17 -0.55 9.02 -0.34
N PHE A 18 -0.16 9.04 -1.62
CA PHE A 18 0.74 10.05 -2.16
C PHE A 18 0.15 11.46 -2.08
N HIS A 19 -1.15 11.62 -2.32
CA HIS A 19 -1.86 12.88 -2.15
C HIS A 19 -1.79 13.37 -0.69
N ILE A 20 -2.10 12.51 0.29
CA ILE A 20 -2.01 12.85 1.72
C ILE A 20 -0.58 13.27 2.08
N GLU A 21 0.42 12.53 1.61
CA GLU A 21 1.82 12.85 1.84
C GLU A 21 2.20 14.23 1.29
N ASN A 22 1.77 14.56 0.07
CA ASN A 22 2.04 15.86 -0.52
C ASN A 22 1.32 16.99 0.23
N SER A 23 0.10 16.74 0.69
CA SER A 23 -0.65 17.69 1.53
C SER A 23 0.03 17.93 2.86
N LEU A 24 0.57 16.90 3.51
CA LEU A 24 1.37 17.01 4.74
C LEU A 24 2.71 17.75 4.54
N LYS A 25 3.32 17.63 3.35
CA LYS A 25 4.53 18.42 3.00
C LYS A 25 4.22 19.91 2.91
N LYS A 26 3.05 20.27 2.36
CA LYS A 26 2.62 21.67 2.19
C LYS A 26 2.09 22.28 3.48
N ASN A 27 1.36 21.49 4.28
CA ASN A 27 0.78 21.92 5.54
C ASN A 27 0.92 20.80 6.58
N LYS A 28 1.76 21.02 7.60
CA LYS A 28 2.00 20.03 8.66
C LYS A 28 0.77 19.76 9.54
N ASP A 29 -0.19 20.68 9.56
CA ASP A 29 -1.44 20.55 10.32
C ASP A 29 -2.58 19.91 9.48
N TYR A 30 -2.29 19.49 8.25
CA TYR A 30 -3.24 18.77 7.41
C TYR A 30 -3.72 17.49 8.11
N ARG A 31 -5.03 17.25 8.05
CA ARG A 31 -5.67 16.00 8.47
C ARG A 31 -6.40 15.38 7.30
N SER A 32 -6.14 14.10 7.10
CA SER A 32 -6.77 13.30 6.04
C SER A 32 -8.20 12.93 6.44
N ILE A 33 -9.02 12.58 5.46
CA ILE A 33 -10.42 12.16 5.67
C ILE A 33 -10.52 10.91 6.57
N CYS A 34 -9.46 10.09 6.62
CA CYS A 34 -9.42 8.88 7.46
C CYS A 34 -8.79 9.11 8.84
N ASP A 35 -8.66 10.37 9.30
CA ASP A 35 -8.27 10.71 10.67
C ASP A 35 -9.51 10.83 11.58
N PHE A 36 -9.94 9.73 12.19
CA PHE A 36 -11.08 9.72 13.12
C PHE A 36 -10.68 10.01 14.57
N SER A 37 -9.48 9.59 14.97
CA SER A 37 -8.99 9.79 16.34
C SER A 37 -7.46 9.72 16.40
N ILE A 38 -6.87 10.02 17.55
CA ILE A 38 -5.41 9.92 17.74
C ILE A 38 -4.87 8.51 17.48
N ARG A 39 -5.71 7.48 17.72
CA ARG A 39 -5.40 6.06 17.50
C ARG A 39 -5.76 5.60 16.09
N ILE A 40 -6.66 6.29 15.38
CA ILE A 40 -7.05 5.97 14.00
C ILE A 40 -6.73 7.17 13.14
N SER A 41 -5.49 7.23 12.64
CA SER A 41 -4.99 8.35 11.84
C SER A 41 -4.04 7.87 10.76
N CYS A 42 -4.44 8.09 9.50
CA CYS A 42 -3.61 7.86 8.34
C CYS A 42 -2.50 8.91 8.25
N SER A 43 -2.81 10.18 8.54
CA SER A 43 -1.82 11.26 8.45
C SER A 43 -0.65 11.01 9.38
N ARG A 44 -0.92 10.60 10.62
CA ARG A 44 0.10 10.27 11.62
C ARG A 44 0.94 9.05 11.21
N ALA A 45 0.31 8.03 10.62
CA ALA A 45 1.03 6.85 10.14
C ALA A 45 1.94 7.19 8.95
N ILE A 46 1.43 7.95 7.97
CA ILE A 46 2.15 8.37 6.76
C ILE A 46 3.28 9.35 7.10
N SER A 47 3.08 10.27 8.04
CA SER A 47 4.11 11.21 8.47
C SER A 47 5.17 10.60 9.41
N SER A 48 4.98 9.36 9.84
CA SER A 48 5.90 8.69 10.76
C SER A 48 7.24 8.35 10.10
N ARG A 49 8.25 7.99 10.92
CA ARG A 49 9.53 7.48 10.42
C ARG A 49 9.36 6.26 9.51
N TYR A 50 8.32 5.46 9.73
CA TYR A 50 8.01 4.25 8.95
C TYR A 50 7.18 4.52 7.70
N GLY A 51 6.70 5.76 7.49
CA GLY A 51 6.09 6.19 6.23
C GLY A 51 7.11 6.29 5.08
N ARG A 52 8.40 6.12 5.39
CA ARG A 52 9.48 5.98 4.43
C ARG A 52 10.26 4.70 4.72
N PHE A 53 10.63 3.98 3.67
CA PHE A 53 11.46 2.80 3.72
C PHE A 53 12.75 3.07 2.93
N PHE A 54 13.90 3.02 3.61
CA PHE A 54 15.20 3.42 3.05
C PHE A 54 15.21 4.80 2.37
N GLY A 55 14.48 5.77 2.94
CA GLY A 55 14.40 7.13 2.39
C GLY A 55 13.35 7.31 1.28
N ILE A 56 12.78 6.23 0.76
CA ILE A 56 11.72 6.26 -0.26
C ILE A 56 10.37 6.25 0.44
N HIS A 57 9.44 7.09 0.01
CA HIS A 57 8.09 7.08 0.56
C HIS A 57 7.33 5.82 0.18
N ASN A 58 6.60 5.25 1.14
CA ASN A 58 5.86 4.01 0.92
C ASN A 58 4.77 4.16 -0.16
N SER A 59 4.26 5.37 -0.36
CA SER A 59 3.32 5.71 -1.43
C SER A 59 3.91 5.42 -2.82
N ILE A 60 5.16 5.80 -3.05
CA ILE A 60 5.90 5.57 -4.29
C ILE A 60 6.15 4.07 -4.48
N LEU A 61 6.55 3.37 -3.42
CA LEU A 61 6.74 1.91 -3.47
C LEU A 61 5.44 1.20 -3.86
N GLY A 62 4.31 1.62 -3.30
CA GLY A 62 2.98 1.10 -3.66
C GLY A 62 2.63 1.38 -5.12
N ILE A 63 2.77 2.62 -5.59
CA ILE A 63 2.51 3.00 -6.99
C ILE A 63 3.35 2.13 -7.94
N THR A 64 4.66 2.05 -7.70
CA THR A 64 5.57 1.26 -8.53
C THR A 64 5.20 -0.23 -8.54
N LEU A 65 4.87 -0.80 -7.38
CA LEU A 65 4.44 -2.19 -7.26
C LEU A 65 3.18 -2.47 -8.09
N TYR A 66 2.12 -1.66 -7.93
CA TYR A 66 0.86 -1.91 -8.62
C TYR A 66 0.95 -1.66 -10.13
N VAL A 67 1.72 -0.65 -10.57
CA VAL A 67 2.00 -0.44 -11.99
C VAL A 67 2.78 -1.62 -12.57
N ALA A 68 3.79 -2.13 -11.87
CA ALA A 68 4.55 -3.30 -12.31
C ALA A 68 3.66 -4.55 -12.42
N ILE A 69 2.79 -4.79 -11.43
CA ILE A 69 1.83 -5.92 -11.46
C ILE A 69 0.89 -5.81 -12.67
N ILE A 70 0.32 -4.63 -12.93
CA ILE A 70 -0.56 -4.41 -14.10
C ILE A 70 0.20 -4.69 -15.39
N MET A 71 1.40 -4.14 -15.54
CA MET A 71 2.23 -4.32 -16.73
C MET A 71 2.57 -5.80 -16.96
N LEU A 72 3.12 -6.47 -15.94
CA LEU A 72 3.49 -7.89 -16.01
C LEU A 72 2.29 -8.79 -16.33
N PHE A 73 1.11 -8.50 -15.75
CA PHE A 73 -0.11 -9.23 -16.05
C PHE A 73 -0.54 -9.06 -17.51
N VAL A 74 -0.46 -7.84 -18.07
CA VAL A 74 -0.78 -7.58 -19.48
C VAL A 74 0.18 -8.33 -20.44
N PHE A 75 1.44 -8.50 -20.04
CA PHE A 75 2.43 -9.30 -20.79
C PHE A 75 2.35 -10.81 -20.51
N ASN A 76 1.36 -11.29 -19.74
CA ASN A 76 1.18 -12.69 -19.35
C ASN A 76 2.37 -13.29 -18.56
N LEU A 77 3.12 -12.47 -17.82
CA LEU A 77 4.25 -12.89 -16.98
C LEU A 77 3.77 -13.32 -15.58
N ASN A 78 2.88 -14.31 -15.51
CA ASN A 78 2.14 -14.68 -14.29
C ASN A 78 3.03 -15.14 -13.12
N TYR A 79 4.14 -15.82 -13.39
CA TYR A 79 5.11 -16.20 -12.35
C TYR A 79 5.75 -14.97 -11.69
N MET A 80 6.08 -13.92 -12.45
CA MET A 80 6.63 -12.69 -11.88
C MET A 80 5.59 -11.95 -11.04
N VAL A 81 4.32 -11.92 -11.49
CA VAL A 81 3.21 -11.36 -10.71
C VAL A 81 3.05 -12.09 -9.37
N LEU A 82 3.17 -13.41 -9.36
CA LEU A 82 3.14 -14.22 -8.14
C LEU A 82 4.28 -13.85 -7.18
N TYR A 83 5.53 -13.80 -7.68
CA TYR A 83 6.68 -13.42 -6.85
C TYR A 83 6.56 -12.01 -6.27
N LEU A 84 6.12 -11.02 -7.06
CA LEU A 84 5.88 -9.66 -6.58
C LEU A 84 4.78 -9.62 -5.52
N SER A 85 3.68 -10.35 -5.72
CA SER A 85 2.57 -10.42 -4.76
C SER A 85 3.01 -11.06 -3.44
N LEU A 86 3.86 -12.09 -3.50
CA LEU A 86 4.43 -12.73 -2.31
C LEU A 86 5.32 -11.76 -1.53
N ILE A 87 6.21 -11.03 -2.21
CA ILE A 87 7.03 -9.97 -1.60
C ILE A 87 6.15 -8.88 -0.96
N ALA A 88 5.08 -8.47 -1.66
CA ALA A 88 4.14 -7.46 -1.16
C ALA A 88 3.42 -7.89 0.12
N VAL A 89 3.03 -9.17 0.24
CA VAL A 89 2.42 -9.73 1.46
C VAL A 89 3.44 -9.76 2.61
N ILE A 90 4.67 -10.20 2.36
CA ILE A 90 5.75 -10.18 3.38
C ILE A 90 5.99 -8.75 3.88
N GLY A 91 6.08 -7.77 2.96
CA GLY A 91 6.21 -6.36 3.32
C GLY A 91 5.02 -5.85 4.12
N SER A 92 3.79 -6.26 3.75
CA SER A 92 2.56 -5.89 4.46
C SER A 92 2.56 -6.39 5.90
N LEU A 93 3.01 -7.62 6.15
CA LEU A 93 3.15 -8.17 7.50
C LEU A 93 4.16 -7.37 8.33
N PHE A 94 5.29 -6.98 7.73
CA PHE A 94 6.28 -6.12 8.39
C PHE A 94 5.68 -4.75 8.77
N PHE A 95 4.98 -4.08 7.85
CA PHE A 95 4.37 -2.78 8.15
C PHE A 95 3.19 -2.90 9.13
N ALA A 96 2.43 -4.01 9.11
CA ALA A 96 1.39 -4.28 10.09
C ALA A 96 1.97 -4.41 11.50
N TYR A 97 3.11 -5.08 11.66
CA TYR A 97 3.84 -5.13 12.92
C TYR A 97 4.29 -3.74 13.38
N LEU A 98 4.83 -2.92 12.48
CA LEU A 98 5.21 -1.54 12.81
C LEU A 98 4.02 -0.67 13.23
N GLN A 99 2.88 -0.85 12.57
CA GLN A 99 1.62 -0.16 12.89
C GLN A 99 1.16 -0.48 14.32
N TYR A 100 1.26 -1.75 14.71
CA TYR A 100 1.01 -2.20 16.08
C TYR A 100 1.96 -1.53 17.08
N ASN A 101 3.26 -1.50 16.78
CA ASN A 101 4.28 -0.88 17.64
C ASN A 101 4.04 0.63 17.84
N MET A 102 3.60 1.33 16.79
CA MET A 102 3.30 2.77 16.81
C MET A 102 1.96 3.13 17.47
N ARG A 103 1.17 2.14 17.90
CA ARG A 103 -0.17 2.31 18.50
C ARG A 103 -1.11 3.22 17.68
N THR A 104 -0.93 3.22 16.37
CA THR A 104 -1.68 4.07 15.44
C THR A 104 -2.22 3.19 14.31
N PHE A 105 -3.52 3.13 14.14
CA PHE A 105 -4.20 2.38 13.11
C PHE A 105 -4.43 3.25 11.87
N CYS A 106 -3.92 2.83 10.72
CA CYS A 106 -4.13 3.49 9.43
C CYS A 106 -5.04 2.62 8.55
N LEU A 107 -6.23 3.15 8.25
CA LEU A 107 -7.25 2.46 7.45
C LEU A 107 -6.76 2.16 6.03
N ILE A 108 -6.06 3.11 5.40
CA ILE A 108 -5.54 2.98 4.03
C ILE A 108 -4.44 1.92 3.95
N CYS A 109 -3.53 1.88 4.93
CA CYS A 109 -2.50 0.85 4.99
C CYS A 109 -3.12 -0.53 5.18
N THR A 110 -4.10 -0.67 6.08
CA THR A 110 -4.80 -1.95 6.25
C THR A 110 -5.54 -2.40 4.99
N LEU A 111 -6.14 -1.46 4.26
CA LEU A 111 -6.74 -1.76 2.96
C LEU A 111 -5.70 -2.25 1.96
N THR A 112 -4.52 -1.63 1.92
CA THR A 112 -3.40 -2.07 1.08
C THR A 112 -2.94 -3.49 1.43
N TYR A 113 -2.88 -3.83 2.72
CA TYR A 113 -2.51 -5.19 3.15
C TYR A 113 -3.53 -6.22 2.67
N LEU A 114 -4.83 -5.91 2.78
CA LEU A 114 -5.90 -6.78 2.28
C LEU A 114 -5.81 -6.97 0.77
N ILE A 115 -5.58 -5.88 0.02
CA ILE A 115 -5.39 -5.93 -1.45
C ILE A 115 -4.20 -6.83 -1.81
N ASN A 116 -3.07 -6.71 -1.11
CA ASN A 116 -1.89 -7.52 -1.37
C ASN A 116 -2.14 -9.02 -1.11
N ILE A 117 -2.88 -9.37 -0.04
CA ILE A 117 -3.25 -10.77 0.24
C ILE A 117 -4.17 -11.31 -0.85
N ILE A 118 -5.17 -10.53 -1.28
CA ILE A 118 -6.09 -10.93 -2.35
C ILE A 118 -5.33 -11.12 -3.67
N LEU A 119 -4.41 -10.20 -4.00
CA LEU A 119 -3.56 -10.32 -5.17
C LEU A 119 -2.71 -11.59 -5.15
N LEU A 120 -2.14 -11.98 -4.00
CA LEU A 120 -1.41 -13.24 -3.87
C LEU A 120 -2.33 -14.45 -4.14
N ILE A 121 -3.51 -14.49 -3.52
CA ILE A 121 -4.47 -15.60 -3.69
C ILE A 121 -4.91 -15.73 -5.16
N VAL A 122 -5.28 -14.62 -5.79
CA VAL A 122 -5.70 -14.62 -7.20
C VAL A 122 -4.53 -14.97 -8.11
N SER A 123 -3.30 -14.53 -7.80
CA SER A 123 -2.12 -14.87 -8.59
C SER A 123 -1.72 -16.35 -8.48
N LEU A 124 -2.02 -17.01 -7.35
CA LEU A 124 -1.85 -18.44 -7.20
C LEU A 124 -2.82 -19.23 -8.09
N SER A 125 -4.03 -18.73 -8.33
CA SER A 125 -4.99 -19.40 -9.24
C SER A 125 -4.67 -19.30 -10.73
N LEU A 126 -3.67 -18.49 -11.10
CA LEU A 126 -3.25 -18.28 -12.50
C LEU A 126 -2.10 -19.20 -12.95
N ASN A 127 -1.47 -19.92 -12.01
CA ASN A 127 -0.29 -20.76 -12.22
C ASN A 127 -0.55 -22.18 -11.70
#